data_AF-A0A840VJ40-F1
#
_entry.id   AF-A0A840VJ40-F1
#
_cell.length_a   1.000
_cell.length_b   1.000
_cell.length_c   1.000
_cell.angle_alpha   90.00
_cell.angle_beta   90.00
_cell.angle_gamma   90.00
#
_symmetry.space_group_name_H-M   'P 1'
#
loop_
_entity.id
_entity.type
_entity.pdbx_description
1 polymer ?
#
loop_
_entity_poly.entity_id
_entity_poly.type
_entity_poly.pdbx_seq_one_letter_code
_entity_poly.pdbx_strand_id
1 'polypeptide(L)'
;MTAPGTDAGNDTPASDNGTPRSSRRVRHWLAGAGVAVLAAVLGITLAVRGGATPACAAPPTGSTVHKGTASYYDAGRSGGTCSFPSPPADRLYVALGASEYSRAAACGSYLDVSGPKGRVRVMVMDQCAGCGRGKIDLSDEAFAKIADRAQGIVPVTYRAVVNPPLDGGLTFRMKRGASQYWFAVQVGNHGNPLRSVEAKGPSGGFRKAARQIDNYWTVEGGLGPGPYSVKVTDVYGRQATATIRMVAKQVQRSTATLAGPDATRTPSSSPSAQPTPTVTPSPTPAESSAPAATVEALAGAAPLDGSHC
;
A
#
# COMPACT_ATOMS: atom_id res chain seq x y z
N MET A 1 -33.09 -14.83 57.34
CA MET A 1 -33.28 -16.04 58.18
C MET A 1 -32.62 -17.19 57.46
N THR A 2 -31.65 -17.81 58.15
CA THR A 2 -31.23 -19.23 58.05
C THR A 2 -30.92 -19.85 56.67
N ALA A 3 -29.62 -19.84 56.34
CA ALA A 3 -28.70 -20.99 56.38
C ALA A 3 -28.90 -22.26 55.50
N PRO A 4 -27.80 -22.99 55.19
CA PRO A 4 -27.62 -23.91 54.06
C PRO A 4 -27.43 -25.38 54.48
N GLY A 5 -27.13 -26.27 53.53
CA GLY A 5 -26.29 -27.46 53.77
C GLY A 5 -26.75 -28.75 53.09
N THR A 6 -25.85 -29.38 52.33
CA THR A 6 -25.70 -30.84 52.25
C THR A 6 -24.23 -31.19 51.98
N ASP A 7 -23.57 -31.70 53.02
CA ASP A 7 -22.34 -32.53 53.02
C ASP A 7 -22.57 -33.81 52.19
N ALA A 8 -21.62 -34.34 51.40
CA ALA A 8 -20.33 -34.96 51.72
C ALA A 8 -20.44 -36.33 52.43
N GLY A 9 -19.87 -37.37 51.79
CA GLY A 9 -19.68 -38.69 52.38
C GLY A 9 -19.21 -39.73 51.37
N ASN A 10 -17.90 -39.86 51.18
CA ASN A 10 -17.24 -41.16 51.31
C ASN A 10 -15.72 -41.03 51.43
N ASP A 11 -15.20 -41.53 52.54
CA ASP A 11 -13.80 -41.60 52.94
C ASP A 11 -13.07 -42.84 52.34
N THR A 12 -11.94 -42.60 51.67
CA THR A 12 -10.53 -43.06 51.92
C THR A 12 -10.31 -44.38 52.72
N PRO A 13 -9.25 -45.23 52.49
CA PRO A 13 -7.88 -44.79 52.22
C PRO A 13 -6.92 -45.65 51.35
N ALA A 14 -5.75 -45.03 51.13
CA ALA A 14 -4.55 -45.44 50.41
C ALA A 14 -3.70 -46.51 51.11
N SER A 15 -2.71 -47.07 50.38
CA SER A 15 -1.36 -47.33 50.91
C SER A 15 -0.29 -47.47 49.82
N ASP A 16 0.79 -46.72 50.03
CA ASP A 16 2.11 -46.74 49.40
C ASP A 16 2.85 -48.09 49.55
N ASN A 17 3.77 -48.39 48.62
CA ASN A 17 5.20 -48.50 48.96
C ASN A 17 6.09 -48.95 47.78
N GLY A 18 7.21 -48.23 47.61
CA GLY A 18 8.53 -48.87 47.51
C GLY A 18 9.18 -49.00 46.12
N THR A 19 10.05 -48.06 45.78
CA THR A 19 11.27 -48.35 44.96
C THR A 19 12.39 -48.88 45.86
N PRO A 20 13.30 -49.73 45.35
CA PRO A 20 14.62 -49.21 44.98
C PRO A 20 15.32 -49.86 43.77
N ARG A 21 16.38 -49.16 43.33
CA ARG A 21 17.46 -49.47 42.37
C ARG A 21 17.96 -50.93 42.37
N SER A 22 18.43 -51.39 41.20
CA SER A 22 19.85 -51.74 40.94
C SER A 22 20.05 -52.82 39.86
N SER A 23 20.71 -52.41 38.77
CA SER A 23 21.83 -53.09 38.08
C SER A 23 21.72 -54.52 37.49
N ARG A 24 22.31 -54.60 36.29
CA ARG A 24 23.11 -55.70 35.71
C ARG A 24 22.43 -56.85 34.94
N ARG A 25 22.97 -56.95 33.72
CA ARG A 25 23.42 -58.12 32.96
C ARG A 25 22.48 -58.75 31.93
N VAL A 26 22.82 -58.42 30.69
CA VAL A 26 22.79 -59.23 29.47
C VAL A 26 23.10 -60.70 29.72
N ARG A 27 22.28 -61.60 29.18
CA ARG A 27 22.73 -62.85 28.52
C ARG A 27 21.62 -63.47 27.65
N HIS A 28 22.08 -64.03 26.53
CA HIS A 28 21.38 -64.50 25.32
C HIS A 28 20.75 -65.90 25.42
N TRP A 29 20.07 -66.28 24.30
CA TRP A 29 19.69 -67.63 23.79
C TRP A 29 18.30 -68.13 24.24
N LEU A 30 17.33 -68.63 23.42
CA LEU A 30 17.26 -69.37 22.13
C LEU A 30 15.89 -69.05 21.45
N ALA A 31 15.78 -68.79 20.14
CA ALA A 31 15.63 -69.70 18.98
C ALA A 31 14.18 -70.08 18.59
N GLY A 32 13.91 -69.99 17.28
CA GLY A 32 12.68 -70.36 16.57
C GLY A 32 12.54 -69.48 15.32
N ALA A 33 13.30 -69.71 14.23
CA ALA A 33 12.96 -70.61 13.11
C ALA A 33 11.49 -70.46 12.67
N GLY A 34 11.13 -70.03 11.47
CA GLY A 34 11.84 -69.62 10.28
C GLY A 34 10.81 -69.49 9.16
N VAL A 35 10.95 -68.49 8.28
CA VAL A 35 10.45 -68.56 6.90
C VAL A 35 11.41 -67.70 6.08
N ALA A 36 12.12 -68.33 5.15
CA ALA A 36 12.93 -67.66 4.16
C ALA A 36 12.25 -67.79 2.79
N VAL A 37 12.54 -66.79 1.95
CA VAL A 37 12.47 -66.74 0.49
C VAL A 37 11.10 -66.38 -0.12
N LEU A 38 10.91 -65.11 -0.53
CA LEU A 38 11.23 -64.66 -1.89
C LEU A 38 11.01 -63.14 -2.02
N ALA A 39 12.06 -62.44 -2.46
CA ALA A 39 12.02 -61.04 -2.84
C ALA A 39 11.19 -60.86 -4.12
N ALA A 40 10.16 -60.01 -4.07
CA ALA A 40 9.50 -59.51 -5.26
C ALA A 40 8.91 -58.11 -5.00
N VAL A 41 9.46 -57.13 -5.72
CA VAL A 41 8.87 -55.82 -6.05
C VAL A 41 8.73 -54.81 -4.89
N LEU A 42 9.86 -54.20 -4.49
CA LEU A 42 9.85 -52.82 -3.99
C LEU A 42 9.79 -51.87 -5.21
N GLY A 43 8.58 -51.78 -5.76
CA GLY A 43 8.24 -50.85 -6.83
C GLY A 43 8.26 -49.42 -6.30
N ILE A 44 9.16 -48.64 -6.88
CA ILE A 44 9.21 -47.17 -6.87
C ILE A 44 7.81 -46.59 -7.07
N THR A 45 7.31 -45.82 -6.11
CA THR A 45 6.50 -44.60 -6.36
C THR A 45 6.42 -43.78 -5.06
N LEU A 46 7.54 -43.19 -4.64
CA LEU A 46 7.46 -41.96 -3.86
C LEU A 46 7.14 -40.83 -4.85
N ALA A 47 5.90 -40.82 -5.33
CA ALA A 47 5.38 -39.73 -6.13
C ALA A 47 5.43 -38.47 -5.25
N VAL A 48 6.33 -37.56 -5.61
CA VAL A 48 6.41 -36.20 -5.11
C VAL A 48 5.01 -35.60 -5.22
N ARG A 49 4.29 -35.54 -4.10
CA ARG A 49 3.17 -34.62 -3.93
C ARG A 49 3.78 -33.23 -3.79
N GLY A 50 4.30 -32.71 -4.89
CA GLY A 50 4.41 -31.27 -5.12
C GLY A 50 2.99 -30.75 -5.27
N GLY A 51 2.23 -30.75 -4.17
CA GLY A 51 1.02 -29.98 -4.10
C GLY A 51 1.44 -28.55 -4.32
N ALA A 52 1.08 -27.97 -5.47
CA ALA A 52 1.11 -26.54 -5.65
C ALA A 52 0.33 -25.99 -4.46
N THR A 53 1.04 -25.39 -3.50
CA THR A 53 0.39 -24.62 -2.46
C THR A 53 -0.55 -23.67 -3.19
N PRO A 54 -1.85 -23.62 -2.83
CA PRO A 54 -2.75 -22.68 -3.48
C PRO A 54 -2.07 -21.31 -3.37
N ALA A 55 -1.75 -20.72 -4.52
CA ALA A 55 -1.00 -19.46 -4.55
C ALA A 55 -1.77 -18.48 -3.65
N CYS A 56 -1.17 -18.14 -2.51
CA CYS A 56 -1.83 -17.32 -1.51
C CYS A 56 -2.35 -16.05 -2.18
N ALA A 57 -3.57 -15.63 -1.84
CA ALA A 57 -4.15 -14.38 -2.29
C ALA A 57 -3.19 -13.22 -1.92
N ALA A 58 -2.54 -12.63 -2.91
CA ALA A 58 -1.52 -11.61 -2.74
C ALA A 58 -1.69 -10.53 -3.80
N PRO A 59 -1.41 -9.27 -3.47
CA PRO A 59 -1.40 -8.20 -4.46
C PRO A 59 -0.32 -8.44 -5.51
N PRO A 60 -0.54 -8.02 -6.76
CA PRO A 60 0.54 -7.93 -7.74
C PRO A 60 1.68 -7.09 -7.18
N THR A 61 2.90 -7.62 -7.23
CA THR A 61 4.11 -6.95 -6.73
C THR A 61 5.30 -7.28 -7.62
N GLY A 62 6.30 -6.41 -7.62
CA GLY A 62 7.56 -6.62 -8.33
C GLY A 62 7.40 -6.45 -9.84
N SER A 63 8.23 -7.14 -10.61
CA SER A 63 8.30 -7.03 -12.07
C SER A 63 7.57 -8.15 -12.82
N THR A 64 6.88 -9.05 -12.10
CA THR A 64 6.16 -10.18 -12.72
C THR A 64 5.06 -9.67 -13.65
N VAL A 65 5.07 -10.16 -14.88
CA VAL A 65 4.03 -9.87 -15.87
C VAL A 65 2.93 -10.93 -15.76
N HIS A 66 1.72 -10.47 -15.50
CA HIS A 66 0.51 -11.27 -15.45
C HIS A 66 -0.18 -11.22 -16.81
N LYS A 67 -0.71 -12.37 -17.26
CA LYS A 67 -1.59 -12.45 -18.42
C LYS A 67 -3.03 -12.57 -17.92
N GLY A 68 -3.93 -11.85 -18.58
CA GLY A 68 -5.31 -11.77 -18.12
C GLY A 68 -6.26 -11.20 -19.14
N THR A 69 -7.43 -10.80 -18.66
CA THR A 69 -8.44 -10.07 -19.43
C THR A 69 -8.84 -8.80 -18.69
N ALA A 70 -9.22 -7.77 -19.42
CA ALA A 70 -9.78 -6.56 -18.87
C ALA A 70 -11.20 -6.33 -19.40
N SER A 71 -12.12 -5.98 -18.52
CA SER A 71 -13.38 -5.31 -18.84
C SER A 71 -13.32 -3.84 -18.40
N TYR A 72 -14.45 -3.14 -18.44
CA TYR A 72 -14.55 -1.77 -17.93
C TYR A 72 -15.79 -1.51 -17.07
N TYR A 73 -15.69 -0.48 -16.22
CA TYR A 73 -16.78 0.04 -15.40
C TYR A 73 -16.61 1.55 -15.12
N ASP A 74 -17.65 2.17 -14.57
CA ASP A 74 -17.61 3.53 -14.03
C ASP A 74 -17.95 3.53 -12.53
N ALA A 75 -17.02 4.02 -11.72
CA ALA A 75 -17.19 4.19 -10.27
C ALA A 75 -17.99 5.46 -9.90
N GLY A 76 -18.31 6.33 -10.85
CA GLY A 76 -18.99 7.60 -10.64
C GLY A 76 -18.21 8.51 -9.69
N ARG A 77 -18.73 8.72 -8.47
CA ARG A 77 -18.05 9.48 -7.40
C ARG A 77 -17.46 8.60 -6.29
N SER A 78 -17.66 7.28 -6.36
CA SER A 78 -17.22 6.33 -5.34
C SER A 78 -15.70 6.14 -5.40
N GLY A 79 -15.03 6.11 -4.23
CA GLY A 79 -13.63 5.70 -4.14
C GLY A 79 -13.43 4.19 -4.01
N GLY A 80 -14.41 3.39 -4.44
CA GLY A 80 -14.40 1.94 -4.44
C GLY A 80 -14.35 1.31 -3.04
N THR A 81 -14.15 0.00 -3.02
CA THR A 81 -13.96 -0.81 -1.81
C THR A 81 -12.74 -0.33 -1.02
N CYS A 82 -11.71 0.25 -1.67
CA CYS A 82 -10.58 0.88 -0.97
C CYS A 82 -10.95 2.17 -0.22
N SER A 83 -12.22 2.60 -0.24
CA SER A 83 -12.74 3.74 0.51
C SER A 83 -11.98 5.04 0.28
N PHE A 84 -11.46 5.28 -0.92
CA PHE A 84 -10.87 6.58 -1.23
C PHE A 84 -11.95 7.68 -1.17
N PRO A 85 -11.57 8.95 -0.90
CA PRO A 85 -12.56 10.03 -0.84
C PRO A 85 -13.25 10.28 -2.20
N SER A 86 -12.56 10.00 -3.29
CA SER A 86 -13.04 10.08 -4.67
C SER A 86 -12.13 9.25 -5.58
N PRO A 87 -12.54 8.97 -6.83
CA PRO A 87 -11.65 8.51 -7.88
C PRO A 87 -10.46 9.46 -8.09
N PRO A 88 -9.34 8.97 -8.65
CA PRO A 88 -8.23 9.82 -9.07
C PRO A 88 -8.72 10.81 -10.15
N ALA A 89 -8.10 11.99 -10.19
CA ALA A 89 -8.58 13.11 -11.03
C ALA A 89 -8.50 12.80 -12.53
N ASP A 90 -7.53 12.00 -12.94
CA ASP A 90 -7.35 11.51 -14.32
C ASP A 90 -8.32 10.36 -14.69
N ARG A 91 -9.12 9.90 -13.74
CA ARG A 91 -10.04 8.76 -13.86
C ARG A 91 -9.35 7.44 -14.20
N LEU A 92 -8.04 7.31 -13.99
CA LEU A 92 -7.31 6.08 -14.31
C LEU A 92 -7.25 5.15 -13.09
N TYR A 93 -8.26 4.29 -12.97
CA TYR A 93 -8.37 3.34 -11.87
C TYR A 93 -8.72 1.93 -12.33
N VAL A 94 -8.54 0.96 -11.43
CA VAL A 94 -8.83 -0.45 -11.68
C VAL A 94 -9.43 -1.13 -10.44
N ALA A 95 -10.34 -2.06 -10.68
CA ALA A 95 -10.84 -3.02 -9.71
C ALA A 95 -10.18 -4.40 -9.94
N LEU A 96 -9.76 -5.05 -8.86
CA LEU A 96 -9.12 -6.37 -8.92
C LEU A 96 -10.04 -7.47 -8.40
N GLY A 97 -9.91 -8.69 -8.92
CA GLY A 97 -10.55 -9.86 -8.34
C GLY A 97 -10.07 -10.11 -6.90
N ALA A 98 -10.89 -10.79 -6.10
CA ALA A 98 -10.67 -10.93 -4.65
C ALA A 98 -9.27 -11.45 -4.25
N SER A 99 -8.71 -12.38 -5.04
CA SER A 99 -7.37 -12.94 -4.80
C SER A 99 -6.25 -11.90 -4.91
N GLU A 100 -6.35 -11.00 -5.89
CA GLU A 100 -5.35 -9.96 -6.14
C GLU A 100 -5.64 -8.70 -5.32
N TYR A 101 -6.91 -8.39 -5.06
CA TYR A 101 -7.29 -7.36 -4.10
C TYR A 101 -6.70 -7.65 -2.71
N SER A 102 -6.65 -8.94 -2.34
CA SER A 102 -5.96 -9.46 -1.15
C SER A 102 -6.33 -8.67 0.12
N ARG A 103 -7.64 -8.54 0.36
CA ARG A 103 -8.22 -7.83 1.52
C ARG A 103 -7.62 -6.41 1.70
N ALA A 104 -7.68 -5.61 0.65
CA ALA A 104 -7.14 -4.25 0.56
C ALA A 104 -5.60 -4.15 0.63
N ALA A 105 -4.85 -5.25 0.52
CA ALA A 105 -3.40 -5.16 0.42
C ALA A 105 -2.96 -4.48 -0.89
N ALA A 106 -3.77 -4.57 -1.95
CA ALA A 106 -3.50 -3.92 -3.23
C ALA A 106 -3.93 -2.44 -3.29
N CYS A 107 -4.76 -1.96 -2.37
CA CYS A 107 -5.31 -0.60 -2.42
C CYS A 107 -4.21 0.46 -2.48
N GLY A 108 -4.37 1.45 -3.36
CA GLY A 108 -3.43 2.57 -3.53
C GLY A 108 -2.10 2.20 -4.21
N SER A 109 -1.95 0.95 -4.65
CA SER A 109 -0.88 0.53 -5.55
C SER A 109 -1.23 0.81 -7.01
N TYR A 110 -0.25 0.69 -7.90
CA TYR A 110 -0.43 0.98 -9.33
C TYR A 110 -0.08 -0.22 -10.19
N LEU A 111 -0.80 -0.36 -11.31
CA LEU A 111 -0.51 -1.33 -12.36
C LEU A 111 -0.21 -0.60 -13.68
N ASP A 112 0.78 -1.09 -14.43
CA ASP A 112 0.93 -0.79 -15.84
C ASP A 112 0.21 -1.92 -16.62
N VAL A 113 -0.83 -1.56 -17.36
CA VAL A 113 -1.67 -2.48 -18.14
C VAL A 113 -1.42 -2.26 -19.62
N SER A 114 -1.21 -3.34 -20.37
CA SER A 114 -1.01 -3.33 -21.83
C SER A 114 -2.11 -4.13 -22.51
N GLY A 115 -2.78 -3.52 -23.47
CA GLY A 115 -3.81 -4.15 -24.30
C GLY A 115 -3.57 -3.91 -25.80
N PRO A 116 -4.53 -4.26 -26.66
CA PRO A 116 -4.37 -4.25 -28.12
C PRO A 116 -3.93 -2.91 -28.73
N LYS A 117 -4.40 -1.78 -28.18
CA LYS A 117 -4.14 -0.43 -28.73
C LYS A 117 -3.01 0.33 -28.03
N GLY A 118 -2.56 -0.13 -26.87
CA GLY A 118 -1.62 0.65 -26.08
C GLY A 118 -1.49 0.21 -24.63
N ARG A 119 -1.00 1.14 -23.82
CA ARG A 119 -0.71 0.91 -22.41
C ARG A 119 -1.22 2.05 -21.55
N VAL A 120 -1.62 1.74 -20.33
CA VAL A 120 -2.11 2.70 -19.35
C VAL A 120 -1.60 2.34 -17.96
N ARG A 121 -1.30 3.36 -17.15
CA ARG A 121 -1.06 3.21 -15.72
C ARG A 121 -2.35 3.51 -14.96
N VAL A 122 -2.72 2.64 -14.02
CA VAL A 122 -3.96 2.76 -13.24
C VAL A 122 -3.70 2.55 -11.76
N MET A 123 -4.45 3.26 -10.92
CA MET A 123 -4.45 3.06 -9.47
C MET A 123 -5.46 1.98 -9.07
N VAL A 124 -5.05 1.05 -8.22
CA VAL A 124 -5.95 0.05 -7.62
C VAL A 124 -6.84 0.73 -6.59
N MET A 125 -8.14 0.80 -6.90
CA MET A 125 -9.13 1.56 -6.14
C MET A 125 -10.28 0.69 -5.63
N ASP A 126 -10.51 -0.47 -6.23
CA ASP A 126 -11.71 -1.27 -5.95
C ASP A 126 -11.47 -2.79 -6.00
N GLN A 127 -12.46 -3.55 -5.53
CA GLN A 127 -12.57 -4.98 -5.68
C GLN A 127 -13.72 -5.31 -6.65
N CYS A 128 -13.41 -6.09 -7.68
CA CYS A 128 -14.42 -6.64 -8.58
C CYS A 128 -14.89 -8.00 -8.05
N ALA A 129 -16.07 -8.05 -7.42
CA ALA A 129 -16.62 -9.27 -6.84
C ALA A 129 -16.84 -10.39 -7.87
N GLY A 130 -17.20 -10.04 -9.12
CA GLY A 130 -17.41 -10.99 -10.22
C GLY A 130 -16.15 -11.34 -11.01
N CYS A 131 -14.98 -10.78 -10.66
CA CYS A 131 -13.76 -11.03 -11.40
C CYS A 131 -13.03 -12.26 -10.86
N GLY A 132 -12.91 -13.27 -11.72
CA GLY A 132 -12.02 -14.40 -11.50
C GLY A 132 -10.54 -14.00 -11.51
N ARG A 133 -9.66 -14.95 -11.19
CA ARG A 133 -8.21 -14.74 -11.23
C ARG A 133 -7.76 -14.28 -12.63
N GLY A 134 -6.97 -13.21 -12.70
CA GLY A 134 -6.48 -12.66 -13.96
C GLY A 134 -7.51 -11.83 -14.74
N LYS A 135 -8.72 -11.63 -14.23
CA LYS A 135 -9.67 -10.64 -14.77
C LYS A 135 -9.58 -9.36 -13.94
N ILE A 136 -9.30 -8.24 -14.61
CA ILE A 136 -9.32 -6.90 -14.01
C ILE A 136 -10.46 -6.08 -14.62
N ASP A 137 -10.94 -5.08 -13.90
CA ASP A 137 -11.98 -4.18 -14.38
C ASP A 137 -11.46 -2.74 -14.38
N LEU A 138 -11.26 -2.16 -15.56
CA LEU A 138 -10.67 -0.83 -15.71
C LEU A 138 -11.76 0.25 -15.63
N SER A 139 -11.41 1.45 -15.20
CA SER A 139 -12.23 2.62 -15.51
C SER A 139 -12.45 2.74 -17.03
N ASP A 140 -13.58 3.27 -17.45
CA ASP A 140 -13.88 3.58 -18.86
C ASP A 140 -12.74 4.33 -19.57
N GLU A 141 -12.17 5.34 -18.91
CA GLU A 141 -11.09 6.17 -19.43
C GLU A 141 -9.78 5.39 -19.61
N ALA A 142 -9.49 4.44 -18.71
CA ALA A 142 -8.33 3.57 -18.84
C ALA A 142 -8.53 2.50 -19.91
N PHE A 143 -9.73 1.92 -20.03
CA PHE A 143 -10.02 0.93 -21.06
C PHE A 143 -9.90 1.52 -22.47
N ALA A 144 -10.42 2.73 -22.67
CA ALA A 144 -10.33 3.45 -23.95
C ALA A 144 -8.89 3.71 -24.41
N LYS A 145 -7.91 3.73 -23.49
CA LYS A 145 -6.48 3.86 -23.81
C LYS A 145 -5.83 2.57 -24.31
N ILE A 146 -6.45 1.40 -24.08
CA ILE A 146 -5.87 0.10 -24.42
C ILE A 146 -6.69 -0.71 -25.41
N ALA A 147 -7.97 -0.39 -25.62
CA ALA A 147 -8.88 -1.14 -26.47
C ALA A 147 -10.10 -0.30 -26.92
N ASP A 148 -10.81 -0.76 -27.93
CA ASP A 148 -12.09 -0.17 -28.33
C ASP A 148 -13.21 -0.68 -27.42
N ARG A 149 -14.03 0.22 -26.87
CA ARG A 149 -15.10 -0.16 -25.91
C ARG A 149 -16.09 -1.20 -26.46
N ALA A 150 -16.30 -1.22 -27.78
CA ALA A 150 -17.14 -2.20 -28.46
C ALA A 150 -16.65 -3.64 -28.31
N GLN A 151 -15.37 -3.85 -27.99
CA GLN A 151 -14.82 -5.18 -27.74
C GLN A 151 -15.27 -5.77 -26.39
N GLY A 152 -15.70 -4.93 -25.44
CA GLY A 152 -16.22 -5.32 -24.13
C GLY A 152 -15.16 -5.89 -23.18
N ILE A 153 -14.56 -7.03 -23.56
CA ILE A 153 -13.51 -7.72 -22.82
C ILE A 153 -12.35 -8.00 -23.77
N VAL A 154 -11.13 -7.63 -23.37
CA VAL A 154 -9.93 -7.82 -24.19
C VAL A 154 -8.83 -8.56 -23.45
N PRO A 155 -7.97 -9.32 -24.15
CA PRO A 155 -6.75 -9.85 -23.55
C PRO A 155 -5.80 -8.71 -23.17
N VAL A 156 -5.20 -8.81 -21.99
CA VAL A 156 -4.23 -7.84 -21.49
C VAL A 156 -3.03 -8.54 -20.84
N THR A 157 -1.95 -7.78 -20.70
CA THR A 157 -0.92 -8.07 -19.71
C THR A 157 -0.83 -6.92 -18.72
N TYR A 158 -0.50 -7.23 -17.47
CA TYR A 158 -0.32 -6.20 -16.46
C TYR A 158 0.78 -6.58 -15.49
N ARG A 159 1.43 -5.57 -14.90
CA ARG A 159 2.43 -5.73 -13.83
C ARG A 159 2.28 -4.62 -12.82
N ALA A 160 2.75 -4.87 -11.60
CA ALA A 160 2.85 -3.81 -10.60
C ALA A 160 3.86 -2.73 -11.02
N VAL A 161 3.56 -1.50 -10.66
CA VAL A 161 4.50 -0.38 -10.76
C VAL A 161 5.23 -0.27 -9.44
N VAL A 162 6.53 -0.48 -9.46
CA VAL A 162 7.38 -0.35 -8.27
C VAL A 162 7.85 1.10 -8.17
N ASN A 163 7.64 1.70 -6.99
CA ASN A 163 8.07 3.07 -6.69
C ASN A 163 7.58 4.10 -7.73
N PRO A 164 6.27 4.19 -8.05
CA PRO A 164 5.77 5.20 -8.98
C PRO A 164 6.15 6.61 -8.50
N PRO A 165 6.42 7.56 -9.41
CA PRO A 165 6.51 8.96 -9.04
C PRO A 165 5.14 9.41 -8.50
N LEU A 166 5.15 10.12 -7.38
CA LEU A 166 3.95 10.61 -6.70
C LEU A 166 4.06 12.10 -6.45
N ASP A 167 2.93 12.79 -6.56
CA ASP A 167 2.83 14.21 -6.25
C ASP A 167 2.68 14.38 -4.73
N GLY A 168 3.80 14.63 -4.06
CA GLY A 168 3.86 14.89 -2.62
C GLY A 168 4.01 13.65 -1.73
N GLY A 169 3.91 13.88 -0.41
CA GLY A 169 4.08 12.83 0.59
C GLY A 169 2.80 12.06 0.91
N LEU A 170 2.91 11.21 1.93
CA LEU A 170 1.81 10.38 2.41
C LEU A 170 0.59 11.23 2.80
N THR A 171 -0.60 10.67 2.56
CA THR A 171 -1.87 11.26 2.98
C THR A 171 -2.55 10.38 4.00
N PHE A 172 -3.31 11.02 4.91
CA PHE A 172 -3.97 10.33 6.01
C PHE A 172 -5.41 10.80 6.14
N ARG A 173 -6.34 9.87 6.34
CA ARG A 173 -7.75 10.20 6.58
C ARG A 173 -8.30 9.37 7.71
N MET A 174 -8.80 10.04 8.75
CA MET A 174 -9.45 9.34 9.86
C MET A 174 -10.80 8.77 9.39
N LYS A 175 -11.09 7.52 9.76
CA LYS A 175 -12.39 6.89 9.47
C LYS A 175 -13.48 7.63 10.22
N ARG A 176 -14.70 7.66 9.65
CA ARG A 176 -15.87 8.11 10.40
C ARG A 176 -16.02 7.23 11.65
N GLY A 177 -16.18 7.87 12.81
CA GLY A 177 -16.26 7.18 14.11
C GLY A 177 -14.91 6.99 14.80
N ALA A 178 -13.79 7.29 14.15
CA ALA A 178 -12.47 7.26 14.79
C ALA A 178 -12.41 8.25 15.95
N SER A 179 -11.79 7.81 17.05
CA SER A 179 -11.64 8.56 18.28
C SER A 179 -10.38 8.13 19.04
N GLN A 180 -10.11 8.78 20.17
CA GLN A 180 -9.03 8.36 21.07
C GLN A 180 -9.20 6.93 21.62
N TYR A 181 -10.43 6.38 21.60
CA TYR A 181 -10.78 5.03 22.08
C TYR A 181 -10.84 3.99 20.96
N TRP A 182 -10.87 4.44 19.69
CA TRP A 182 -10.81 3.57 18.53
C TRP A 182 -10.11 4.30 17.38
N PHE A 183 -8.86 3.93 17.13
CA PHE A 183 -8.07 4.57 16.10
C PHE A 183 -8.30 3.86 14.78
N ALA A 184 -8.63 4.61 13.73
CA ALA A 184 -8.83 4.07 12.38
C ALA A 184 -8.38 5.10 11.34
N VAL A 185 -7.31 4.78 10.61
CA VAL A 185 -6.69 5.67 9.62
C VAL A 185 -6.55 4.99 8.26
N GLN A 186 -6.90 5.70 7.20
CA GLN A 186 -6.55 5.32 5.84
C GLN A 186 -5.24 6.04 5.48
N VAL A 187 -4.29 5.29 4.90
CA VAL A 187 -3.05 5.83 4.37
C VAL A 187 -3.16 5.84 2.86
N GLY A 188 -2.89 6.98 2.23
CA GLY A 188 -2.89 7.15 0.78
C GLY A 188 -1.58 7.75 0.27
N ASN A 189 -1.46 7.86 -1.05
CA ASN A 189 -0.28 8.39 -1.74
C ASN A 189 1.03 7.67 -1.34
N HIS A 190 0.98 6.35 -1.25
CA HIS A 190 2.13 5.50 -0.89
C HIS A 190 2.72 4.74 -2.09
N GLY A 191 1.98 4.60 -3.20
CA GLY A 191 2.46 4.05 -4.48
C GLY A 191 2.67 2.54 -4.51
N ASN A 192 3.40 1.98 -3.55
CA ASN A 192 3.60 0.54 -3.38
C ASN A 192 2.56 -0.04 -2.42
N PRO A 193 2.22 -1.35 -2.51
CA PRO A 193 1.47 -2.02 -1.47
C PRO A 193 2.12 -1.83 -0.09
N LEU A 194 1.32 -1.46 0.91
CA LEU A 194 1.81 -1.34 2.28
C LEU A 194 1.96 -2.72 2.91
N ARG A 195 2.99 -2.93 3.73
CA ARG A 195 3.15 -4.13 4.56
C ARG A 195 2.56 -3.94 5.94
N SER A 196 2.83 -2.80 6.56
CA SER A 196 2.38 -2.49 7.92
C SER A 196 2.17 -1.01 8.14
N VAL A 197 1.22 -0.72 9.03
CA VAL A 197 1.07 0.60 9.65
C VAL A 197 1.14 0.38 11.16
N GLU A 198 1.94 1.20 11.82
CA GLU A 198 2.03 1.29 13.27
C GLU A 198 1.72 2.71 13.68
N ALA A 199 1.07 2.90 14.82
CA ALA A 199 0.73 4.22 15.32
C ALA A 199 0.88 4.30 16.84
N LYS A 200 1.18 5.50 17.34
CA LYS A 200 1.22 5.81 18.78
C LYS A 200 0.66 7.20 19.06
N GLY A 201 0.06 7.35 20.23
CA GLY A 201 -0.20 8.66 20.84
C GLY A 201 1.05 9.24 21.54
N PRO A 202 0.91 10.37 22.23
CA PRO A 202 2.02 11.04 22.91
C PRO A 202 2.63 10.21 24.05
N SER A 203 1.79 9.53 24.84
CA SER A 203 2.20 8.81 26.06
C SER A 203 2.43 7.30 25.87
N GLY A 204 2.32 6.78 24.64
CA GLY A 204 2.39 5.35 24.35
C GLY A 204 3.48 4.95 23.37
N GLY A 205 3.75 3.64 23.30
CA GLY A 205 4.60 3.02 22.28
C GLY A 205 3.86 2.77 20.95
N PHE A 206 4.61 2.45 19.90
CA PHE A 206 4.03 2.04 18.62
C PHE A 206 3.22 0.76 18.77
N ARG A 207 1.96 0.82 18.33
CA ARG A 207 1.07 -0.34 18.23
C ARG A 207 0.83 -0.65 16.76
N LYS A 208 0.92 -1.94 16.40
CA LYS A 208 0.60 -2.42 15.06
C LYS A 208 -0.89 -2.25 14.80
N ALA A 209 -1.23 -1.59 13.70
CA ALA A 209 -2.61 -1.46 13.25
C ALA A 209 -3.00 -2.66 12.40
N ALA A 210 -4.25 -3.10 12.54
CA ALA A 210 -4.85 -4.16 11.75
C ALA A 210 -5.41 -3.59 10.44
N ARG A 211 -5.02 -4.14 9.30
CA ARG A 211 -5.60 -3.78 8.01
C ARG A 211 -7.02 -4.33 7.91
N GLN A 212 -7.94 -3.48 7.52
CA GLN A 212 -9.32 -3.80 7.22
C GLN A 212 -9.52 -3.97 5.72
N ILE A 213 -10.60 -4.66 5.33
CA ILE A 213 -10.93 -4.90 3.92
C ILE A 213 -11.24 -3.61 3.15
N ASP A 214 -11.46 -2.49 3.82
CA ASP A 214 -11.82 -1.20 3.23
C ASP A 214 -10.64 -0.21 3.17
N ASN A 215 -9.39 -0.71 3.24
CA ASN A 215 -8.14 0.07 3.24
C ASN A 215 -7.92 0.96 4.48
N TYR A 216 -8.65 0.72 5.56
CA TYR A 216 -8.34 1.34 6.84
C TYR A 216 -7.43 0.47 7.71
N TRP A 217 -6.67 1.12 8.58
CA TRP A 217 -5.79 0.53 9.56
C TRP A 217 -6.29 0.88 10.95
N THR A 218 -6.65 -0.13 11.75
CA THR A 218 -7.31 0.08 13.04
C THR A 218 -6.45 -0.36 14.22
N VAL A 219 -6.62 0.33 15.35
CA VAL A 219 -6.10 -0.08 16.65
C VAL A 219 -7.26 -0.08 17.64
N GLU A 220 -7.70 -1.28 18.03
CA GLU A 220 -8.73 -1.47 19.06
C GLU A 220 -8.24 -0.96 20.42
N GLY A 221 -9.16 -0.41 21.21
CA GLY A 221 -8.86 0.31 22.45
C GLY A 221 -8.20 1.69 22.24
N GLY A 222 -7.94 2.08 20.99
CA GLY A 222 -7.49 3.42 20.63
C GLY A 222 -6.05 3.74 21.02
N LEU A 223 -5.65 5.00 20.87
CA LEU A 223 -4.28 5.47 21.10
C LEU A 223 -4.21 6.64 22.09
N GLY A 224 -5.33 6.92 22.78
CA GLY A 224 -5.47 8.11 23.63
C GLY A 224 -5.58 9.40 22.82
N PRO A 225 -5.53 10.57 23.50
CA PRO A 225 -5.50 11.86 22.84
C PRO A 225 -4.33 11.96 21.86
N GLY A 226 -4.56 12.57 20.70
CA GLY A 226 -3.50 12.87 19.74
C GLY A 226 -2.61 14.05 20.18
N PRO A 227 -1.68 14.49 19.32
CA PRO A 227 -1.42 14.01 17.97
C PRO A 227 -0.80 12.61 17.94
N TYR A 228 -0.88 11.95 16.79
CA TYR A 228 -0.38 10.59 16.60
C TYR A 228 0.84 10.58 15.68
N SER A 229 1.85 9.79 16.03
CA SER A 229 2.92 9.42 15.10
C SER A 229 2.51 8.12 14.39
N VAL A 230 2.49 8.14 13.06
CA VAL A 230 2.14 6.98 12.22
C VAL A 230 3.36 6.59 11.42
N LYS A 231 3.85 5.37 11.65
CA LYS A 231 4.95 4.75 10.91
C LYS A 231 4.36 3.81 9.87
N VAL A 232 4.75 4.01 8.62
CA VAL A 232 4.25 3.29 7.45
C VAL A 232 5.40 2.55 6.82
N THR A 233 5.20 1.27 6.50
CA THR A 233 6.20 0.42 5.86
C THR A 233 5.60 -0.27 4.64
N ASP A 234 6.27 -0.19 3.49
CA ASP A 234 5.84 -0.88 2.28
C ASP A 234 6.37 -2.33 2.17
N VAL A 235 5.89 -3.07 1.17
CA VAL A 235 6.35 -4.45 0.92
C VAL A 235 7.83 -4.56 0.57
N TYR A 236 8.47 -3.47 0.13
CA TYR A 236 9.90 -3.39 -0.19
C TYR A 236 10.75 -2.94 1.01
N GLY A 237 10.14 -2.71 2.17
CA GLY A 237 10.84 -2.30 3.39
C GLY A 237 11.15 -0.80 3.48
N ARG A 238 10.65 0.02 2.55
CA ARG A 238 10.74 1.49 2.67
C ARG A 238 9.86 1.94 3.83
N GLN A 239 10.32 2.95 4.55
CA GLN A 239 9.62 3.46 5.72
C GLN A 239 9.44 4.97 5.68
N ALA A 240 8.40 5.45 6.33
CA ALA A 240 8.16 6.86 6.60
C ALA A 240 7.39 7.00 7.91
N THR A 241 7.60 8.10 8.63
CA THR A 241 6.80 8.46 9.80
C THR A 241 6.21 9.85 9.61
N ALA A 242 4.93 10.01 9.93
CA ALA A 242 4.24 11.29 9.87
C ALA A 242 3.45 11.55 11.16
N THR A 243 3.24 12.83 11.47
CA THR A 243 2.39 13.25 12.59
C THR A 243 1.02 13.67 12.08
N ILE A 244 -0.05 13.15 12.67
CA ILE A 244 -1.45 13.45 12.30
C ILE A 244 -2.29 13.79 13.53
N ARG A 245 -3.46 14.37 13.30
CA ARG A 245 -4.45 14.71 14.34
C ARG A 245 -5.73 13.89 14.17
N MET A 246 -6.52 13.75 15.25
CA MET A 246 -7.84 13.12 15.22
C MET A 246 -8.87 14.06 14.56
N VAL A 247 -8.75 14.30 13.25
CA VAL A 247 -9.67 15.14 12.49
C VAL A 247 -10.41 14.28 11.47
N ALA A 248 -11.69 14.05 11.72
CA ALA A 248 -12.55 13.29 10.81
C ALA A 248 -12.88 14.09 9.54
N LYS A 249 -13.22 13.37 8.46
CA LYS A 249 -13.68 13.92 7.16
C LYS A 249 -12.66 14.77 6.38
N GLN A 250 -11.45 14.98 6.89
CA GLN A 250 -10.39 15.71 6.20
C GLN A 250 -9.24 14.79 5.80
N VAL A 251 -8.67 15.03 4.62
CA VAL A 251 -7.40 14.42 4.21
C VAL A 251 -6.26 15.30 4.73
N GLN A 252 -5.44 14.72 5.60
CA GLN A 252 -4.24 15.34 6.13
C GLN A 252 -3.06 14.99 5.22
N ARG A 253 -2.38 15.99 4.68
CA ARG A 253 -1.20 15.80 3.83
C ARG A 253 0.06 15.89 4.68
N SER A 254 1.04 15.04 4.38
CA SER A 254 2.37 15.06 4.97
C SER A 254 3.42 15.32 3.89
N THR A 255 4.58 15.82 4.30
CA THR A 255 5.80 15.84 3.48
C THR A 255 6.58 14.53 3.55
N ALA A 256 6.19 13.60 4.45
CA ALA A 256 6.86 12.32 4.60
C ALA A 256 6.65 11.45 3.37
N THR A 257 7.75 11.01 2.76
CA THR A 257 7.77 10.07 1.64
C THR A 257 8.40 8.77 2.10
N LEU A 258 7.93 7.62 1.62
CA LEU A 258 8.58 6.33 1.87
C LEU A 258 10.02 6.43 1.38
N ALA A 259 11.01 6.25 2.25
CA ALA A 259 12.42 6.28 1.86
C ALA A 259 13.00 4.87 1.97
N GLY A 260 13.97 4.53 1.12
CA GLY A 260 14.70 3.26 1.24
C GLY A 260 15.31 3.10 2.64
N PRO A 261 15.53 1.86 3.12
CA PRO A 261 16.12 1.62 4.45
C PRO A 261 17.51 2.28 4.63
N ASP A 262 18.20 2.62 3.53
CA ASP A 262 19.50 3.34 3.55
C ASP A 262 19.39 4.88 3.52
N ALA A 263 18.17 5.44 3.41
CA ALA A 263 17.97 6.89 3.33
C ALA A 263 18.09 7.61 4.68
N THR A 264 18.44 6.91 5.75
CA THR A 264 18.71 7.48 7.08
C THR A 264 20.03 8.26 7.17
N ARG A 265 20.69 8.56 6.05
CA ARG A 265 21.88 9.42 6.08
C ARG A 265 21.43 10.88 6.33
N THR A 266 21.64 11.28 7.58
CA THR A 266 21.70 12.61 8.21
C THR A 266 21.60 13.80 7.24
N PRO A 267 20.84 14.87 7.57
CA PRO A 267 20.93 16.11 6.83
C PRO A 267 22.38 16.59 6.87
N SER A 268 23.05 16.60 5.73
CA SER A 268 24.37 17.19 5.59
C SER A 268 24.21 18.67 5.93
N SER A 269 24.67 19.06 7.11
CA SER A 269 24.91 20.47 7.44
C SER A 269 25.74 21.06 6.32
N SER A 270 25.16 22.06 5.65
CA SER A 270 25.82 22.86 4.63
C SER A 270 27.14 23.41 5.20
N PRO A 271 28.29 23.27 4.52
CA PRO A 271 29.50 23.97 4.95
C PRO A 271 29.31 25.48 4.75
N SER A 272 29.80 26.22 5.74
CA SER A 272 29.88 27.68 5.86
C SER A 272 30.02 28.43 4.54
N ALA A 273 29.22 29.50 4.42
CA ALA A 273 29.38 30.54 3.41
C ALA A 273 30.78 31.18 3.49
N GLN A 274 31.39 31.39 2.32
CA GLN A 274 32.57 32.23 2.14
C GLN A 274 32.13 33.71 2.03
N PRO A 275 32.86 34.68 2.61
CA PRO A 275 32.39 36.06 2.72
C PRO A 275 32.49 36.82 1.39
N THR A 276 31.46 37.63 1.12
CA THR A 276 31.38 38.61 0.02
C THR A 276 32.16 39.88 0.38
N PRO A 277 32.93 40.51 -0.53
CA PRO A 277 33.60 41.77 -0.23
C PRO A 277 32.63 42.97 -0.24
N THR A 278 32.78 43.82 0.77
CA THR A 278 32.11 45.11 0.98
C THR A 278 32.50 46.13 -0.09
N VAL A 279 31.52 46.80 -0.71
CA VAL A 279 31.75 48.01 -1.52
C VAL A 279 31.06 49.20 -0.86
N THR A 280 31.85 50.23 -0.55
CA THR A 280 31.48 51.52 0.07
C THR A 280 30.98 52.51 -0.99
N PRO A 281 30.03 53.43 -0.68
CA PRO A 281 29.47 54.37 -1.66
C PRO A 281 30.24 55.70 -1.73
N SER A 282 30.12 56.41 -2.88
CA SER A 282 30.49 57.83 -3.02
C SER A 282 29.81 58.49 -4.24
N PRO A 283 29.70 59.84 -4.28
CA PRO A 283 28.42 60.53 -4.51
C PRO A 283 28.27 61.25 -5.87
N THR A 284 27.02 61.66 -6.15
CA THR A 284 26.55 62.58 -7.21
C THR A 284 26.96 64.04 -6.95
N PRO A 285 27.31 64.83 -7.98
CA PRO A 285 26.48 65.99 -8.44
C PRO A 285 26.34 66.05 -10.00
N ALA A 286 25.18 66.41 -10.58
CA ALA A 286 24.75 67.75 -11.10
C ALA A 286 25.64 68.29 -12.25
N GLU A 287 25.24 68.87 -13.39
CA GLU A 287 23.99 69.42 -13.95
C GLU A 287 24.26 69.80 -15.45
N SER A 288 23.20 70.12 -16.22
CA SER A 288 23.12 71.24 -17.19
C SER A 288 23.18 71.01 -18.72
N SER A 289 22.00 71.23 -19.34
CA SER A 289 21.64 71.98 -20.57
C SER A 289 22.22 71.58 -21.96
N ALA A 290 21.46 71.09 -22.96
CA ALA A 290 20.43 71.72 -23.85
C ALA A 290 21.01 71.92 -25.30
N PRO A 291 20.26 72.24 -26.39
CA PRO A 291 18.80 72.24 -26.65
C PRO A 291 18.31 71.60 -28.00
N ALA A 292 16.98 71.45 -28.09
CA ALA A 292 16.01 71.63 -29.20
C ALA A 292 16.27 71.22 -30.68
N ALA A 293 15.32 70.46 -31.23
CA ALA A 293 14.73 70.68 -32.56
C ALA A 293 13.32 70.02 -32.65
N THR A 294 12.47 70.59 -33.50
CA THR A 294 10.99 70.53 -33.49
C THR A 294 10.47 69.94 -34.82
N VAL A 295 9.26 69.33 -34.78
CA VAL A 295 8.25 69.09 -35.88
C VAL A 295 8.68 68.27 -37.12
N GLU A 296 7.83 67.59 -37.89
CA GLU A 296 6.37 67.58 -38.08
C GLU A 296 5.94 66.27 -38.79
N ALA A 297 4.64 65.99 -38.75
CA ALA A 297 3.97 64.91 -39.47
C ALA A 297 3.76 65.22 -40.96
N LEU A 298 3.56 64.17 -41.78
CA LEU A 298 2.80 64.30 -43.02
C LEU A 298 2.11 62.98 -43.39
N ALA A 299 0.80 63.12 -43.60
CA ALA A 299 -0.15 62.11 -44.02
C ALA A 299 -0.17 61.93 -45.54
N GLY A 300 -0.72 60.79 -46.00
CA GLY A 300 -1.12 60.53 -47.38
C GLY A 300 -1.48 59.05 -47.52
N ALA A 301 -2.73 58.66 -47.26
CA ALA A 301 -3.86 58.63 -48.20
C ALA A 301 -3.81 57.42 -49.17
N ALA A 302 -4.86 56.61 -49.07
CA ALA A 302 -5.22 55.46 -49.91
C ALA A 302 -5.59 55.87 -51.36
N PRO A 303 -5.84 54.91 -52.26
CA PRO A 303 -7.22 54.45 -52.52
C PRO A 303 -7.32 52.91 -52.55
N LEU A 304 -8.38 52.27 -52.02
CA LEU A 304 -9.74 52.07 -52.54
C LEU A 304 -9.86 51.08 -53.72
N ASP A 305 -10.93 50.28 -53.61
CA ASP A 305 -11.48 49.25 -54.49
C ASP A 305 -10.78 47.88 -54.48
N GLY A 306 -11.46 46.76 -54.31
CA GLY A 306 -12.91 46.51 -54.24
C GLY A 306 -13.11 45.00 -54.04
N SER A 307 -14.15 44.67 -53.29
CA SER A 307 -14.51 43.35 -52.79
C SER A 307 -14.85 42.34 -53.90
N HIS A 308 -14.69 41.04 -53.63
CA HIS A 308 -15.80 40.09 -53.51
C HIS A 308 -15.31 38.68 -53.09
N CYS A 309 -16.06 38.09 -52.16
CA CYS A 309 -15.89 36.84 -51.40
C CYS A 309 -15.01 36.93 -50.15
#